data_AF-A0A0N4W664-F1
#
_entry.id   AF-A0A0N4W664-F1
#
_cell.length_a   1.000
_cell.length_b   1.000
_cell.length_c   1.000
_cell.angle_alpha   90.00
_cell.angle_beta   90.00
_cell.angle_gamma   90.00
#
_symmetry.space_group_name_H-M   'P 1'
#
loop_
_entity.id
_entity.type
_entity.pdbx_description
1 polymer ?
#
loop_
_entity_poly.entity_id
_entity_poly.type
_entity_poly.pdbx_seq_one_letter_code
_entity_poly.pdbx_strand_id
1 'polypeptide(L)'
;MDAAKKCDMVDAIDDRFSVTASGVGGTRASLGRILATTVRIEGMDILCSFDVFASDVQDTDVILGLDTLTKNHAVISISERTIQFGNLGAAPFIPAEEAGRINPFTDTTLDHAS
;
A
#
# COMPACT_ATOMS: atom_id res chain seq x y z
N MET A 1 3.20 -9.54 -0.10
CA MET A 1 2.77 -10.32 1.09
C MET A 1 3.52 -9.82 2.33
N ASP A 2 4.76 -9.38 2.17
CA ASP A 2 5.64 -9.00 3.30
C ASP A 2 5.09 -7.82 4.10
N ALA A 3 4.46 -6.83 3.45
CA ALA A 3 3.74 -5.76 4.14
C ALA A 3 2.63 -6.28 5.07
N ALA A 4 1.79 -7.19 4.58
CA ALA A 4 0.73 -7.79 5.40
C ALA A 4 1.30 -8.57 6.60
N LYS A 5 2.41 -9.30 6.41
CA LYS A 5 3.12 -9.98 7.52
C LYS A 5 3.68 -9.00 8.53
N LYS A 6 4.41 -7.97 8.08
CA LYS A 6 5.04 -6.97 8.96
C LYS A 6 4.01 -6.16 9.75
N CYS A 7 2.81 -5.97 9.19
CA CYS A 7 1.71 -5.29 9.85
C CYS A 7 0.78 -6.22 10.66
N ASP A 8 1.10 -7.51 10.81
CA ASP A 8 0.27 -8.50 11.51
C ASP A 8 -1.17 -8.60 10.94
N MET A 9 -1.27 -8.59 9.61
CA MET A 9 -2.53 -8.51 8.87
C MET A 9 -2.81 -9.73 7.99
N VAL A 10 -2.03 -10.81 8.14
CA VAL A 10 -2.19 -12.03 7.33
C VAL A 10 -3.57 -12.65 7.55
N ASP A 11 -4.05 -12.69 8.79
CA ASP A 11 -5.37 -13.27 9.12
C ASP A 11 -6.55 -12.43 8.61
N ALA A 12 -6.31 -11.18 8.19
CA ALA A 12 -7.33 -10.31 7.58
C ALA A 12 -7.42 -10.47 6.05
N ILE A 13 -6.58 -11.34 5.46
CA ILE A 13 -6.63 -11.63 4.02
C ILE A 13 -7.78 -12.60 3.76
N ASP A 14 -8.78 -12.15 3.01
CA ASP A 14 -9.86 -12.99 2.53
C ASP A 14 -9.53 -13.52 1.12
N ASP A 15 -9.17 -14.79 1.02
CA ASP A 15 -8.76 -15.47 -0.21
C ASP A 15 -9.91 -15.71 -1.20
N ARG A 16 -11.16 -15.63 -0.72
CA ARG A 16 -12.37 -15.71 -1.55
C ARG A 16 -12.49 -14.50 -2.47
N PHE A 17 -11.83 -13.39 -2.13
CA PHE A 17 -11.77 -12.16 -2.91
C PHE A 17 -10.39 -12.02 -3.58
N SER A 18 -10.13 -12.88 -4.57
CA SER A 18 -8.97 -12.75 -5.44
C SER A 18 -9.34 -12.05 -6.75
N VAL A 19 -8.40 -11.27 -7.27
CA VAL A 19 -8.57 -10.52 -8.51
C VAL A 19 -7.35 -10.70 -9.41
N THR A 20 -7.56 -10.61 -10.71
CA THR A 20 -6.48 -10.54 -11.68
C THR A 20 -6.21 -9.07 -12.02
N ALA A 21 -5.15 -8.51 -11.46
CA ALA A 21 -4.71 -7.16 -11.79
C ALA A 21 -3.88 -7.18 -13.08
N SER A 22 -4.23 -6.32 -14.04
CA SER A 22 -3.46 -6.11 -15.27
C SER A 22 -3.04 -4.65 -15.35
N GLY A 23 -1.74 -4.40 -15.49
CA GLY A 23 -1.21 -3.04 -15.52
C GLY A 23 0.22 -2.96 -16.03
N VAL A 24 0.87 -1.83 -15.76
CA VAL A 24 2.30 -1.65 -16.03
C VAL A 24 3.07 -2.59 -15.11
N GLY A 25 3.78 -3.58 -15.67
CA GLY A 25 4.39 -4.69 -14.92
C GLY A 25 3.77 -6.06 -15.22
N GLY A 26 2.68 -6.10 -15.99
CA GLY A 26 2.04 -7.32 -16.49
C GLY A 26 0.73 -7.68 -15.78
N THR A 27 0.27 -8.91 -15.99
CA THR A 27 -0.96 -9.44 -15.40
C THR A 27 -0.64 -10.40 -14.27
N ARG A 28 -1.26 -10.23 -13.10
CA ARG A 28 -0.99 -11.01 -11.89
C ARG A 28 -2.29 -11.30 -11.15
N ALA A 29 -2.35 -12.48 -10.54
CA ALA A 29 -3.42 -12.83 -9.61
C ALA A 29 -3.04 -12.36 -8.20
N SER A 30 -3.98 -11.78 -7.47
CA SER A 30 -3.82 -11.52 -6.05
C SER A 30 -4.00 -12.82 -5.25
N LEU A 31 -3.37 -12.86 -4.07
CA LEU A 31 -3.51 -13.91 -3.07
C LEU A 31 -4.85 -13.82 -2.31
N GLY A 32 -5.48 -12.65 -2.34
CA GLY A 32 -6.73 -12.33 -1.65
C GLY A 32 -6.86 -10.82 -1.45
N ARG A 33 -7.79 -10.41 -0.59
CA ARG A 33 -8.05 -9.01 -0.29
C ARG A 33 -8.21 -8.76 1.21
N ILE A 34 -7.57 -7.70 1.70
CA ILE A 34 -7.90 -7.10 2.99
C ILE A 34 -9.08 -6.16 2.75
N LEU A 35 -10.26 -6.52 3.25
CA LEU A 35 -11.52 -5.83 2.94
C LEU A 35 -11.63 -4.44 3.59
N ALA A 36 -11.09 -4.29 4.80
CA ALA A 36 -11.14 -3.05 5.56
C ALA A 36 -9.98 -3.00 6.55
N THR A 37 -9.14 -1.97 6.46
CA THR A 37 -8.12 -1.64 7.46
C THR A 37 -7.89 -0.14 7.50
N THR A 38 -7.48 0.39 8.65
CA THR A 38 -7.19 1.82 8.81
C THR A 38 -5.71 2.07 8.57
N VAL A 39 -5.40 2.92 7.61
CA VAL A 39 -4.05 3.45 7.37
C VAL A 39 -3.95 4.82 8.01
N ARG A 40 -2.90 5.03 8.81
CA ARG A 40 -2.63 6.33 9.42
C ARG A 40 -1.57 7.09 8.63
N ILE A 41 -1.91 8.30 8.17
CA ILE A 41 -1.01 9.20 7.41
C ILE A 41 -1.07 10.59 8.05
N GLU A 42 0.05 11.12 8.55
CA GLU A 42 0.09 12.45 9.20
C GLU A 42 -1.03 12.65 10.25
N GLY A 43 -1.33 11.60 11.02
CA GLY A 43 -2.39 11.61 12.05
C GLY A 43 -3.83 11.44 11.51
N MET A 44 -4.03 11.36 10.20
CA MET A 44 -5.31 11.06 9.56
C MET A 44 -5.55 9.55 9.50
N ASP A 45 -6.74 9.10 9.91
CA ASP A 45 -7.16 7.71 9.82
C ASP A 45 -8.00 7.48 8.56
N ILE A 46 -7.44 6.74 7.59
CA ILE A 46 -8.04 6.50 6.28
C ILE A 46 -8.45 5.04 6.18
N LEU A 47 -9.74 4.79 5.92
CA LEU A 47 -10.27 3.44 5.75
C LEU A 47 -10.01 2.91 4.33
N CYS A 48 -9.10 1.96 4.23
CA CYS A 48 -8.61 1.39 2.98
C CYS A 48 -8.99 -0.09 2.81
N SER A 49 -8.92 -0.58 1.58
CA SER A 49 -8.95 -1.99 1.24
C SER A 49 -7.79 -2.30 0.30
N PHE A 50 -7.20 -3.49 0.39
CA PHE A 50 -6.00 -3.84 -0.37
C PHE A 50 -6.10 -5.22 -1.01
N ASP A 51 -5.84 -5.28 -2.32
CA ASP A 51 -5.57 -6.56 -2.98
C ASP A 51 -4.11 -6.94 -2.67
N VAL A 52 -3.90 -8.15 -2.17
CA VAL A 52 -2.58 -8.60 -1.68
C VAL A 52 -1.89 -9.44 -2.74
N PHE A 53 -0.66 -9.08 -3.11
CA PHE A 53 0.15 -9.80 -4.09
C PHE A 53 1.33 -10.52 -3.42
N ALA A 54 1.92 -11.50 -4.11
CA ALA A 54 3.16 -12.14 -3.69
C ALA A 54 4.35 -11.15 -3.75
N SER A 55 5.36 -11.35 -2.89
CA SER A 55 6.45 -10.39 -2.66
C SER A 55 7.58 -10.45 -3.70
N ASP A 56 7.56 -11.42 -4.61
CA ASP A 56 8.56 -11.64 -5.65
C ASP A 56 8.42 -10.70 -6.87
N VAL A 57 7.45 -9.78 -6.85
CA VAL A 57 6.97 -9.10 -8.06
C VAL A 57 7.07 -7.57 -8.01
N GLN A 58 7.24 -6.95 -6.83
CA GLN A 58 7.23 -5.49 -6.72
C GLN A 58 8.01 -4.96 -5.51
N ASP A 59 8.91 -4.00 -5.75
CA ASP A 59 9.61 -3.24 -4.70
C ASP A 59 8.69 -2.18 -4.07
N THR A 60 7.44 -2.54 -3.77
CA THR A 60 6.44 -1.61 -3.24
C THR A 60 5.56 -2.32 -2.22
N ASP A 61 5.51 -1.76 -1.01
CA ASP A 61 4.75 -2.34 0.09
C ASP A 61 3.24 -2.10 -0.04
N VAL A 62 2.87 -0.87 -0.38
CA VAL A 62 1.48 -0.41 -0.43
C VAL A 62 1.31 0.51 -1.63
N ILE A 63 0.24 0.28 -2.38
CA ILE A 63 -0.23 1.17 -3.44
C ILE A 63 -1.59 1.72 -3.01
N LEU A 64 -1.70 3.04 -2.89
CA LEU A 64 -2.98 3.71 -2.77
C LEU A 64 -3.55 3.91 -4.17
N GLY A 65 -4.48 3.04 -4.55
CA GLY A 65 -5.16 3.10 -5.84
C GLY A 65 -6.12 4.28 -5.96
N LEU A 66 -6.55 4.55 -7.20
CA LEU A 66 -7.53 5.61 -7.50
C LEU A 66 -8.87 5.37 -6.78
N ASP A 67 -9.21 4.13 -6.47
CA ASP A 67 -10.39 3.77 -5.67
C ASP A 67 -10.35 4.39 -4.27
N THR A 68 -9.21 4.28 -3.58
CA THR A 68 -8.98 4.87 -2.26
C THR A 68 -8.94 6.39 -2.36
N LEU A 69 -8.28 6.94 -3.38
CA LEU A 69 -8.21 8.37 -3.61
C LEU A 69 -9.60 8.98 -3.85
N THR A 70 -10.39 8.36 -4.73
CA THR A 70 -11.74 8.84 -5.08
C THR A 70 -12.69 8.71 -3.90
N LYS A 71 -12.64 7.58 -3.17
CA LYS A 71 -13.46 7.35 -1.96
C LYS A 71 -13.24 8.43 -0.89
N ASN A 72 -12.01 8.92 -0.75
CA ASN A 72 -11.64 9.92 0.24
C ASN A 72 -11.61 11.34 -0.32
N HIS A 73 -12.18 11.59 -1.51
CA HIS A 73 -12.17 12.90 -2.16
C HIS A 73 -10.77 13.54 -2.19
N ALA A 74 -9.77 12.74 -2.56
CA ALA A 74 -8.39 13.17 -2.48
C ALA A 74 -8.06 14.25 -3.52
N VAL A 75 -7.25 15.23 -3.13
CA VAL A 75 -6.72 16.28 -4.01
C VAL A 75 -5.21 16.19 -3.99
N ILE A 76 -4.61 15.88 -5.15
CA ILE A 76 -3.17 15.80 -5.35
C ILE A 76 -2.70 17.16 -5.87
N SER A 77 -2.00 17.92 -5.03
CA SER A 77 -1.35 19.17 -5.43
C SER A 77 0.10 18.92 -5.78
N ILE A 78 0.42 18.99 -7.07
CA ILE A 78 1.80 18.87 -7.54
C ILE A 78 2.61 20.14 -7.23
N SER A 79 1.98 21.32 -7.25
CA SER A 79 2.66 22.58 -6.92
C SER A 79 3.10 22.62 -5.46
N GLU A 80 2.19 22.24 -4.55
CA GLU A 80 2.45 22.24 -3.11
C GLU A 80 3.12 20.96 -2.63
N ARG A 81 3.26 19.96 -3.51
CA ARG A 81 3.74 18.61 -3.17
C ARG A 81 2.98 18.00 -1.99
N THR A 82 1.64 18.07 -2.04
CA THR A 82 0.77 17.53 -1.00
C THR A 82 -0.33 16.67 -1.58
N ILE A 83 -0.84 15.76 -0.75
CA ILE A 83 -2.12 15.09 -0.96
C ILE A 83 -3.05 15.46 0.19
N GLN A 84 -4.22 15.99 -0.14
CA GLN A 84 -5.31 16.22 0.80
C GLN A 84 -6.31 15.07 0.69
N PHE A 85 -6.82 14.56 1.81
CA PHE A 85 -7.87 13.55 1.86
C PHE A 85 -9.18 14.18 2.36
N GLY A 86 -9.99 14.72 1.44
CA GLY A 86 -11.28 15.31 1.77
C GLY A 86 -11.17 16.37 2.87
N ASN A 87 -11.89 16.16 3.98
CA ASN A 87 -11.85 17.01 5.17
C ASN A 87 -10.94 16.48 6.30
N LEU A 88 -10.23 15.36 6.09
CA LEU A 88 -9.36 14.77 7.13
C LEU A 88 -8.09 15.58 7.35
N GLY A 89 -7.53 16.14 6.28
CA GLY A 89 -6.28 16.90 6.32
C GLY A 89 -5.45 16.69 5.07
N ALA A 90 -4.19 17.15 5.14
CA ALA A 90 -3.21 17.00 4.07
C ALA A 90 -1.90 16.43 4.59
N ALA A 91 -1.23 15.66 3.74
CA ALA A 91 0.10 15.12 3.98
C ALA A 91 1.06 15.61 2.89
N PRO A 92 2.32 15.94 3.24
CA PRO A 92 3.33 16.25 2.24
C PRO A 92 3.78 14.98 1.51
N PHE A 93 4.19 15.13 0.25
CA PHE A 93 4.92 14.09 -0.44
C PHE A 93 6.31 13.94 0.15
N ILE A 94 6.74 12.69 0.24
CA ILE A 94 8.09 12.35 0.67
C ILE A 94 9.10 13.03 -0.27
N PRO A 95 10.10 13.75 0.27
CA PRO A 95 11.20 14.30 -0.53
C PRO A 95 12.01 13.19 -1.21
N ALA A 96 12.60 13.49 -2.37
CA ALA A 96 13.35 12.48 -3.13
C ALA A 96 14.54 11.87 -2.35
N GLU A 97 15.20 12.68 -1.52
CA GLU A 97 16.32 12.22 -0.67
C GLU A 97 15.90 11.21 0.40
N GLU A 98 14.67 11.33 0.89
CA GLU A 98 14.10 10.45 1.90
C GLU A 98 13.51 9.21 1.24
N ALA A 99 12.84 9.38 0.10
CA ALA A 99 12.31 8.27 -0.70
C ALA A 99 13.41 7.25 -1.06
N GLY A 100 14.62 7.71 -1.38
CA GLY A 100 15.77 6.83 -1.65
C GLY A 100 16.32 6.07 -0.43
N ARG A 101 15.86 6.38 0.79
CA ARG A 101 16.25 5.70 2.04
C ARG A 101 15.16 4.76 2.56
N ILE A 102 13.96 4.82 1.99
CA ILE A 102 12.85 3.94 2.38
C ILE A 102 13.10 2.58 1.73
N ASN A 103 13.35 1.58 2.58
CA ASN A 103 13.47 0.20 2.14
C ASN A 103 12.09 -0.46 2.17
N PRO A 104 11.66 -1.11 1.08
CA PRO A 104 10.48 -1.95 1.10
C PRO A 104 10.58 -3.02 2.18
N PHE A 105 9.44 -3.47 2.70
CA PHE A 105 9.36 -4.62 3.57
C PHE A 105 9.86 -5.85 2.81
N THR A 106 11.04 -6.31 3.21
CA THR A 106 11.63 -7.57 2.75
C THR A 106 11.68 -8.52 3.94
N ASP A 107 11.26 -9.77 3.73
CA ASP A 107 11.37 -10.82 4.73
C ASP A 107 12.83 -11.30 4.80
N THR A 108 13.67 -10.67 5.65
CA THR A 108 15.12 -10.99 5.78
C THR A 108 15.41 -12.31 6.53
N THR A 109 14.43 -13.21 6.68
CA THR A 109 14.61 -14.50 7.39
C THR A 109 15.30 -15.61 6.57
N LEU A 110 15.98 -15.29 5.47
CA LEU A 110 16.81 -16.24 4.72
C LEU A 110 18.33 -16.07 4.92
N ASP A 111 18.80 -15.20 5.81
CA ASP A 111 20.24 -14.95 6.00
C ASP A 111 20.91 -15.72 7.17
N HIS A 112 20.26 -16.75 7.75
CA HIS A 112 20.92 -17.64 8.73
C HIS A 112 20.52 -19.12 8.56
N ALA A 113 20.79 -19.71 7.38
CA ALA A 113 20.96 -21.15 7.23
C ALA A 113 21.70 -21.49 5.93
N SER A 114 23.03 -21.39 5.95
CA SER A 114 23.94 -22.13 5.06
C SER A 114 25.33 -22.16 5.67
#